data_AF-A0A535SLT5-F1
#
_entry.id   AF-A0A535SLT5-F1
#
_cell.length_a   1.000
_cell.length_b   1.000
_cell.length_c   1.000
_cell.angle_alpha   90.00
_cell.angle_beta   90.00
_cell.angle_gamma   90.00
#
_symmetry.space_group_name_H-M   'P 1'
#
loop_
_entity.id
_entity.type
_entity.pdbx_description
1 polymer ?
#
loop_
_entity_poly.entity_id
_entity_poly.type
_entity_poly.pdbx_seq_one_letter_code
_entity_poly.pdbx_strand_id
1 'polypeptide(L)'
;MNRTRRLWRSPITRLVTMAAVLVMLLGFAGYTSRTTAHAAGNNACQLDSAQGNIKHVINIQFDNVHFTRDNPNVPSDLEQMPNLLNFITNNGVLLSNHHTPLIAHTATDILTSLTGVYGDRHGVPISNSFRYFNPDGTSNTGVSFAYWTAPLFDPNTSTPTDTTYNMLTASGKNAPAPWVPYTRAGCNVGSVATAN
;
A
#
# COMPACT_ATOMS: atom_id res chain seq x y z
N MET A 1 -9.55 -67.96 -17.71
CA MET A 1 -9.77 -67.35 -16.37
C MET A 1 -10.47 -66.01 -16.55
N ASN A 2 -11.77 -65.93 -16.26
CA ASN A 2 -12.61 -64.74 -16.49
C ASN A 2 -13.13 -64.22 -15.14
N ARG A 3 -12.34 -63.41 -14.42
CA ARG A 3 -12.64 -62.96 -13.04
C ARG A 3 -13.41 -61.64 -12.94
N THR A 4 -13.63 -60.91 -14.04
CA THR A 4 -14.17 -59.53 -14.00
C THR A 4 -15.70 -59.43 -14.08
N ARG A 5 -16.44 -60.52 -14.38
CA ARG A 5 -17.91 -60.46 -14.52
C ARG A 5 -18.73 -60.67 -13.22
N ARG A 6 -18.09 -60.83 -12.06
CA ARG A 6 -18.80 -61.24 -10.82
C ARG A 6 -19.09 -60.12 -9.80
N LEU A 7 -18.52 -58.93 -9.94
CA LEU A 7 -18.68 -57.83 -8.97
C LEU A 7 -19.98 -57.01 -9.13
N TRP A 8 -20.66 -57.15 -10.27
CA TRP A 8 -21.82 -56.33 -10.65
C TRP A 8 -23.17 -57.06 -10.61
N ARG A 9 -23.29 -58.12 -9.79
CA ARG A 9 -24.53 -58.89 -9.63
C ARG A 9 -25.08 -58.94 -8.20
N SER A 10 -24.41 -58.32 -7.22
CA SER A 10 -24.94 -58.27 -5.86
C SER A 10 -25.71 -56.96 -5.62
N PRO A 11 -26.94 -57.02 -5.07
CA PRO A 11 -27.71 -55.81 -4.76
C PRO A 11 -27.01 -54.94 -3.69
N ILE A 12 -26.16 -55.55 -2.88
CA ILE A 12 -25.41 -54.89 -1.80
C ILE A 12 -24.33 -53.96 -2.37
N THR A 13 -23.60 -54.37 -3.42
CA THR A 13 -22.58 -53.50 -4.05
C THR A 13 -23.20 -52.27 -4.73
N ARG A 14 -24.46 -52.35 -5.19
CA ARG A 14 -25.17 -51.19 -5.77
C ARG A 14 -25.64 -50.18 -4.71
N LEU A 15 -26.03 -50.66 -3.53
CA LEU A 15 -26.44 -49.79 -2.42
C LEU A 15 -25.23 -49.05 -1.82
N VAL A 16 -24.09 -49.73 -1.70
CA VAL A 16 -22.85 -49.11 -1.19
C VAL A 16 -22.31 -48.04 -2.14
N THR A 17 -22.38 -48.26 -3.47
CA THR A 17 -21.97 -47.22 -4.44
C THR A 17 -22.93 -46.04 -4.50
N MET A 18 -24.25 -46.25 -4.37
CA MET A 18 -25.20 -45.14 -4.30
C MET A 18 -25.07 -44.33 -3.01
N ALA A 19 -24.83 -44.97 -1.86
CA ALA A 19 -24.59 -44.27 -0.59
C ALA A 19 -23.30 -43.42 -0.64
N ALA A 20 -22.23 -43.93 -1.25
CA ALA A 20 -20.97 -43.19 -1.39
C ALA A 20 -21.11 -41.95 -2.32
N VAL A 21 -21.94 -42.04 -3.37
CA VAL A 21 -22.24 -40.90 -4.25
C VAL A 21 -23.12 -39.86 -3.54
N LEU A 22 -24.08 -40.28 -2.71
CA LEU A 22 -24.94 -39.35 -1.95
C LEU A 22 -24.15 -38.58 -0.88
N VAL A 23 -23.18 -39.23 -0.21
CA VAL A 23 -22.31 -38.58 0.79
C VAL A 23 -21.34 -37.60 0.13
N MET A 24 -20.86 -37.89 -1.09
CA MET A 24 -20.05 -36.93 -1.87
C MET A 24 -20.87 -35.72 -2.35
N LEU A 25 -22.14 -35.91 -2.74
CA LEU A 25 -23.02 -34.81 -3.16
C LEU A 25 -23.47 -33.91 -2.00
N LEU A 26 -23.63 -34.48 -0.79
CA LEU A 26 -23.98 -33.70 0.42
C LEU A 26 -22.77 -32.98 1.04
N GLY A 27 -21.54 -33.49 0.83
CA GLY A 27 -20.31 -32.84 1.31
C GLY A 27 -19.94 -31.54 0.59
N PHE A 28 -20.46 -31.32 -0.62
CA PHE A 28 -20.22 -30.09 -1.40
C PHE A 28 -21.22 -28.96 -1.10
N ALA A 29 -22.34 -29.23 -0.44
CA ALA A 29 -23.35 -28.21 -0.14
C ALA A 29 -22.99 -27.30 1.06
N GLY A 30 -21.95 -27.63 1.82
CA GLY A 30 -21.53 -26.90 3.03
C GLY A 30 -20.41 -25.87 2.83
N TYR A 31 -19.79 -25.80 1.65
CA TYR A 31 -18.72 -24.85 1.34
C TYR A 31 -19.18 -23.75 0.37
N THR A 32 -20.40 -23.24 0.53
CA THR A 32 -20.65 -21.88 0.09
C THR A 32 -20.03 -20.98 1.15
N SER A 33 -18.76 -20.60 0.97
CA SER A 33 -18.23 -19.41 1.61
C SER A 33 -19.24 -18.31 1.32
N ARG A 34 -20.00 -17.90 2.34
CA ARG A 34 -20.70 -16.63 2.30
C ARG A 34 -19.59 -15.60 2.22
N THR A 35 -19.18 -15.28 1.00
CA THR A 35 -18.65 -13.96 0.74
C THR A 35 -19.82 -13.07 1.11
N THR A 36 -19.77 -12.53 2.34
CA THR A 36 -20.41 -11.26 2.59
C THR A 36 -19.74 -10.30 1.63
N ALA A 37 -20.24 -10.27 0.38
CA ALA A 37 -20.15 -9.10 -0.44
C ALA A 37 -20.68 -8.02 0.49
N HIS A 38 -19.75 -7.25 1.05
CA HIS A 38 -20.12 -6.01 1.70
C HIS A 38 -20.82 -5.28 0.57
N ALA A 39 -22.15 -5.26 0.61
CA ALA A 39 -22.91 -4.35 -0.21
C ALA A 39 -22.26 -3.01 0.10
N ALA A 40 -21.54 -2.45 -0.87
CA ALA A 40 -21.12 -1.08 -0.83
C ALA A 40 -22.42 -0.30 -0.71
N GLY A 41 -22.83 -0.03 0.53
CA GLY A 41 -23.92 0.88 0.78
C GLY A 41 -23.57 2.15 0.03
N ASN A 42 -24.57 2.82 -0.53
CA ASN A 42 -24.43 4.06 -1.30
C ASN A 42 -23.74 5.22 -0.54
N ASN A 43 -23.17 4.94 0.64
CA ASN A 43 -22.39 5.79 1.52
C ASN A 43 -20.97 5.28 1.78
N ALA A 44 -20.41 4.34 1.01
CA ALA A 44 -19.15 3.65 1.30
C ALA A 44 -17.87 4.50 1.24
N CYS A 45 -17.93 5.82 1.16
CA CYS A 45 -16.79 6.72 1.35
C CYS A 45 -17.33 8.07 1.79
N GLN A 46 -17.42 8.29 3.11
CA GLN A 46 -17.88 9.57 3.68
C GLN A 46 -16.69 10.42 4.05
N LEU A 47 -16.35 11.35 3.17
CA LEU A 47 -15.33 12.36 3.44
C LEU A 47 -16.01 13.59 4.01
N ASP A 48 -15.60 13.98 5.22
CA ASP A 48 -16.07 15.18 5.91
C ASP A 48 -15.52 16.45 5.25
N SER A 49 -16.01 16.72 4.04
CA SER A 49 -15.67 17.88 3.23
C SER A 49 -16.66 19.00 3.49
N ALA A 50 -16.22 20.26 3.35
CA ALA A 50 -17.02 21.44 3.69
C ALA A 50 -18.44 21.49 3.08
N GLN A 51 -18.66 20.77 1.97
CA GLN A 51 -19.95 20.70 1.27
C GLN A 51 -20.47 19.26 1.11
N GLY A 52 -19.79 18.24 1.67
CA GLY A 52 -20.18 16.83 1.59
C GLY A 52 -20.12 16.20 0.17
N ASN A 53 -19.61 16.94 -0.81
CA ASN A 53 -19.68 16.57 -2.23
C ASN A 53 -18.46 15.76 -2.71
N ILE A 54 -17.40 15.65 -1.92
CA ILE A 54 -16.20 14.87 -2.31
C ILE A 54 -16.51 13.38 -2.19
N LYS A 55 -16.33 12.64 -3.29
CA LYS A 55 -16.49 11.17 -3.36
C LYS A 55 -15.16 10.43 -3.55
N HIS A 56 -14.17 11.11 -4.13
CA HIS A 56 -12.85 10.56 -4.40
C HIS A 56 -11.79 11.60 -4.11
N VAL A 57 -10.68 11.17 -3.53
CA VAL A 57 -9.46 11.97 -3.39
C VAL A 57 -8.41 11.30 -4.25
N ILE A 58 -7.82 12.07 -5.16
CA ILE A 58 -6.71 11.63 -6.00
C ILE A 58 -5.49 12.43 -5.56
N ASN A 59 -4.47 11.74 -5.06
CA ASN A 59 -3.18 12.33 -4.76
C ASN A 59 -2.22 11.97 -5.91
N ILE A 60 -1.64 12.98 -6.54
CA ILE A 60 -0.64 12.83 -7.61
C ILE A 60 0.63 13.54 -7.14
N GLN A 61 1.69 12.76 -6.99
CA GLN A 61 3.02 13.28 -6.67
C GLN A 61 3.86 13.32 -7.95
N PHE A 62 4.43 14.48 -8.23
CA PHE A 62 5.50 14.62 -9.22
C PHE A 62 6.83 14.66 -8.48
N ASP A 63 7.74 13.75 -8.82
CA ASP A 63 9.09 13.73 -8.27
C ASP A 63 9.94 14.83 -8.91
N ASN A 64 10.69 15.55 -8.09
CA ASN A 64 11.64 16.58 -8.51
C ASN A 64 11.05 17.66 -9.43
N VAL A 65 9.87 18.19 -9.10
CA VAL A 65 9.20 19.29 -9.81
C VAL A 65 9.22 20.58 -9.00
N HIS A 66 9.83 21.62 -9.55
CA HIS A 66 9.96 22.93 -8.94
C HIS A 66 8.97 23.92 -9.53
N PHE A 67 8.30 24.68 -8.66
CA PHE A 67 7.48 25.82 -9.08
C PHE A 67 8.31 27.08 -9.33
N THR A 68 9.27 27.36 -8.44
CA THR A 68 10.17 28.51 -8.57
C THR A 68 11.29 28.21 -9.56
N ARG A 69 11.79 29.26 -10.22
CA ARG A 69 12.97 29.14 -11.08
C ARG A 69 14.23 29.08 -10.23
N ASP A 70 14.97 27.99 -10.31
CA ASP A 70 16.30 27.90 -9.69
C ASP A 70 17.32 28.79 -10.40
N ASN A 71 17.20 28.88 -11.74
CA ASN A 71 17.92 29.83 -12.57
C ASN A 71 16.92 30.80 -13.19
N PRO A 72 17.05 32.13 -12.99
CA PRO A 72 16.07 33.10 -13.49
C PRO A 72 15.87 33.05 -15.02
N ASN A 73 16.87 32.58 -15.76
CA ASN A 73 16.84 32.48 -17.23
C ASN A 73 16.27 31.15 -17.74
N VAL A 74 15.94 30.20 -16.86
CA VAL A 74 15.37 28.90 -17.22
C VAL A 74 13.97 28.83 -16.61
N PRO A 75 12.91 28.57 -17.41
CA PRO A 75 11.58 28.34 -16.86
C PRO A 75 11.59 27.21 -15.83
N SER A 76 10.79 27.32 -14.78
CA SER A 76 10.67 26.26 -13.78
C SER A 76 10.04 25.00 -14.40
N ASP A 77 10.13 23.86 -13.71
CA ASP A 77 9.52 22.62 -14.18
C ASP A 77 8.02 22.82 -14.44
N LEU A 78 7.32 23.52 -13.54
CA LEU A 78 5.88 23.74 -13.68
C LEU A 78 5.53 24.74 -14.80
N GLU A 79 6.37 25.73 -15.08
CA GLU A 79 6.20 26.61 -16.26
C GLU A 79 6.38 25.84 -17.57
N GLN A 80 7.22 24.81 -17.58
CA GLN A 80 7.42 23.90 -18.72
C GLN A 80 6.30 22.85 -18.84
N MET A 81 5.40 22.75 -17.85
CA MET A 81 4.21 21.89 -17.84
C MET A 81 2.91 22.72 -17.91
N PRO A 82 2.68 23.50 -18.98
CA PRO A 82 1.62 24.51 -19.01
C PRO A 82 0.21 23.94 -18.82
N ASN A 83 -0.05 22.70 -19.28
CA ASN A 83 -1.35 22.06 -19.06
C ASN A 83 -1.60 21.78 -17.57
N LEU A 84 -0.58 21.34 -16.83
CA LEU A 84 -0.68 21.08 -15.40
C LEU A 84 -0.82 22.39 -14.62
N LEU A 85 0.04 23.38 -14.93
CA LEU A 85 -0.01 24.69 -14.29
C LEU A 85 -1.39 25.34 -14.47
N ASN A 86 -1.89 25.39 -15.72
CA ASN A 86 -3.19 25.97 -16.03
C ASN A 86 -4.34 25.18 -15.40
N PHE A 87 -4.24 23.86 -15.29
CA PHE A 87 -5.25 23.08 -14.60
C PHE A 87 -5.34 23.46 -13.12
N ILE A 88 -4.19 23.52 -12.43
CA ILE A 88 -4.12 23.87 -11.00
C ILE A 88 -4.62 25.29 -10.76
N THR A 89 -4.15 26.28 -11.53
CA THR A 89 -4.46 27.69 -11.28
C THR A 89 -5.89 28.07 -11.66
N ASN A 90 -6.50 27.40 -12.64
CA ASN A 90 -7.88 27.68 -13.05
C ASN A 90 -8.92 26.90 -12.24
N ASN A 91 -8.56 25.75 -11.65
CA ASN A 91 -9.51 24.85 -10.99
C ASN A 91 -9.20 24.59 -9.50
N GLY A 92 -8.17 25.22 -8.95
CA GLY A 92 -7.70 24.94 -7.60
C GLY A 92 -6.84 26.05 -7.00
N VAL A 93 -6.05 25.67 -6.00
CA VAL A 93 -5.15 26.58 -5.28
C VAL A 93 -3.73 26.06 -5.42
N LEU A 94 -2.84 26.93 -5.90
CA LEU A 94 -1.40 26.67 -5.91
C LEU A 94 -0.79 27.21 -4.61
N LEU A 95 -0.25 26.32 -3.78
CA LEU A 95 0.52 26.68 -2.59
C LEU A 95 2.01 26.59 -2.91
N SER A 96 2.68 27.73 -3.00
CA SER A 96 4.11 27.81 -3.31
C SER A 96 4.99 27.95 -2.07
N ASN A 97 4.45 28.45 -0.97
CA ASN A 97 5.17 28.59 0.29
C ASN A 97 5.11 27.27 1.07
N HIS A 98 6.12 26.43 0.88
CA HIS A 98 6.25 25.13 1.55
C HIS A 98 7.67 24.96 2.08
N HIS A 99 7.84 24.04 3.03
CA HIS A 99 9.11 23.73 3.65
C HIS A 99 9.36 22.23 3.60
N THR A 100 10.54 21.84 3.14
CA THR A 100 11.03 20.46 3.19
C THR A 100 12.07 20.32 4.32
N PRO A 101 12.34 19.08 4.80
CA PRO A 101 13.46 18.82 5.69
C PRO A 101 14.80 19.29 5.10
N LEU A 102 15.82 19.45 5.96
CA LEU A 102 17.15 19.87 5.51
C LEU A 102 17.77 18.74 4.66
N ILE A 103 17.86 19.01 3.35
CA ILE A 103 18.05 18.07 2.23
C ILE A 103 16.78 17.25 1.93
N ALA A 104 16.13 17.62 0.83
CA ALA A 104 14.97 16.92 0.29
C ALA A 104 15.40 15.59 -0.37
N HIS A 105 14.60 14.55 -0.16
CA HIS A 105 14.84 13.23 -0.74
C HIS A 105 13.51 12.57 -1.12
N THR A 106 13.48 11.94 -2.30
CA THR A 106 12.29 11.29 -2.88
C THR A 106 11.49 10.46 -1.87
N ALA A 107 12.11 9.47 -1.22
CA ALA A 107 11.38 8.54 -0.36
C ALA A 107 10.82 9.23 0.87
N THR A 108 11.64 9.99 1.62
CA THR A 108 11.24 10.65 2.85
C THR A 108 10.14 11.69 2.62
N ASP A 109 10.25 12.48 1.55
CA ASP A 109 9.32 13.58 1.29
C ASP A 109 7.99 13.07 0.72
N ILE A 110 8.01 12.00 -0.07
CA ILE A 110 6.80 11.26 -0.47
C ILE A 110 6.10 10.71 0.77
N LEU A 111 6.83 10.04 1.66
CA LEU A 111 6.25 9.49 2.89
C LEU A 111 5.70 10.58 3.80
N THR A 112 6.36 11.73 3.90
CA THR A 112 5.87 12.89 4.64
C THR A 112 4.55 13.38 4.04
N SER A 113 4.46 13.47 2.71
CA SER A 113 3.24 13.87 2.00
C SER A 113 2.08 12.88 2.19
N LEU A 114 2.37 11.58 2.29
CA LEU A 114 1.35 10.55 2.50
C LEU A 114 0.90 10.45 3.96
N THR A 115 1.85 10.51 4.90
CA THR A 115 1.59 10.25 6.33
C THR A 115 1.19 11.51 7.11
N GLY A 116 1.54 12.69 6.59
CA GLY A 116 1.32 13.97 7.27
C GLY A 116 2.26 14.21 8.45
N VAL A 117 3.35 13.44 8.59
CA VAL A 117 4.36 13.60 9.66
C VAL A 117 5.77 13.53 9.07
N TYR A 118 6.74 14.12 9.75
CA TYR A 118 8.15 14.10 9.33
C TYR A 118 8.83 12.75 9.57
N GLY A 119 10.02 12.58 8.98
CA GLY A 119 10.82 11.36 9.01
C GLY A 119 11.05 10.74 10.38
N ASP A 120 11.23 11.56 11.41
CA ASP A 120 11.40 11.11 12.81
C ASP A 120 10.16 10.40 13.37
N ARG A 121 8.98 10.68 12.81
CA ARG A 121 7.69 10.12 13.24
C ARG A 121 7.28 8.88 12.48
N HIS A 122 7.87 8.63 11.31
CA HIS A 122 7.56 7.47 10.48
C HIS A 122 8.76 6.55 10.21
N GLY A 123 9.93 6.84 10.79
CA GLY A 123 11.09 5.93 10.83
C GLY A 123 11.96 5.93 9.58
N VAL A 124 11.65 6.78 8.60
CA VAL A 124 12.48 7.04 7.43
C VAL A 124 12.99 8.47 7.55
N PRO A 125 14.17 8.70 8.14
CA PRO A 125 14.47 9.98 8.77
C PRO A 125 14.87 11.07 7.77
N ILE A 126 15.73 10.76 6.79
CA ILE A 126 16.33 11.78 5.91
C ILE A 126 16.26 11.38 4.45
N SER A 127 16.66 10.16 4.05
CA SER A 127 16.95 9.88 2.63
C SER A 127 16.30 8.60 2.06
N ASN A 128 16.48 8.41 0.76
CA ASN A 128 16.17 7.18 0.00
C ASN A 128 16.92 5.96 0.55
N SER A 129 18.08 6.20 1.15
CA SER A 129 18.90 5.21 1.81
C SER A 129 19.48 5.79 3.09
N PHE A 130 19.80 4.90 4.02
CA PHE A 130 20.32 5.27 5.33
C PHE A 130 21.30 4.21 5.82
N ARG A 131 21.95 4.49 6.95
CA ARG A 131 22.81 3.53 7.63
C ARG A 131 22.12 3.03 8.89
N TYR A 132 22.11 1.73 9.09
CA TYR A 132 21.73 1.12 10.36
C TYR A 132 22.96 0.50 11.02
N PHE A 133 22.99 0.49 12.34
CA PHE A 133 24.15 0.01 13.10
C PHE A 133 23.99 -1.47 13.48
N ASN A 134 25.06 -2.23 13.28
CA ASN A 134 25.14 -3.62 13.68
C ASN A 134 25.54 -3.74 15.17
N PRO A 135 25.29 -4.88 15.82
CA PRO A 135 25.70 -5.12 17.22
C PRO A 135 27.21 -5.00 17.48
N ASP A 136 28.03 -5.17 16.44
CA ASP A 136 29.49 -5.05 16.51
C ASP A 136 30.00 -3.60 16.33
N GLY A 137 29.10 -2.63 16.20
CA GLY A 137 29.43 -1.22 16.00
C GLY A 137 29.73 -0.82 14.56
N THR A 138 29.74 -1.77 13.62
CA THR A 138 29.77 -1.45 12.19
C THR A 138 28.40 -0.94 11.72
N SER A 139 28.30 -0.52 10.46
CA SER A 139 27.01 -0.17 9.87
C SER A 139 26.81 -0.86 8.54
N ASN A 140 25.55 -0.94 8.13
CA ASN A 140 25.10 -1.47 6.86
C ASN A 140 24.12 -0.50 6.19
N THR A 141 23.78 -0.73 4.93
CA THR A 141 22.91 0.17 4.15
C THR A 141 21.47 -0.30 4.27
N GLY A 142 20.57 0.55 4.74
CA GLY A 142 19.13 0.39 4.58
C GLY A 142 18.63 1.21 3.40
N VAL A 143 17.57 0.77 2.73
CA VAL A 143 16.88 1.57 1.71
C VAL A 143 15.40 1.65 1.99
N SER A 144 14.83 2.83 1.72
CA SER A 144 13.47 3.18 2.11
C SER A 144 12.40 2.59 1.18
N PHE A 145 12.79 2.13 -0.02
CA PHE A 145 11.89 1.56 -1.04
C PHE A 145 11.58 0.08 -0.78
N ALA A 146 10.93 -0.21 0.35
CA ALA A 146 10.40 -1.52 0.70
C ALA A 146 9.00 -1.36 1.29
N TYR A 147 8.22 -2.43 1.39
CA TYR A 147 6.87 -2.35 1.93
C TYR A 147 6.92 -1.90 3.40
N TRP A 148 6.03 -0.99 3.83
CA TRP A 148 6.17 -0.34 5.14
C TRP A 148 6.15 -1.30 6.34
N THR A 149 5.44 -2.43 6.23
CA THR A 149 5.41 -3.49 7.25
C THR A 149 6.45 -4.58 7.05
N ALA A 150 7.25 -4.52 5.99
CA ALA A 150 8.36 -5.44 5.83
C ALA A 150 9.44 -5.12 6.87
N PRO A 151 10.28 -6.10 7.23
CA PRO A 151 11.54 -5.79 7.90
C PRO A 151 12.35 -4.77 7.09
N LEU A 152 13.24 -4.05 7.77
CA LEU A 152 14.25 -3.18 7.16
C LEU A 152 14.89 -3.90 5.96
N PHE A 153 14.94 -3.22 4.82
CA PHE A 153 15.50 -3.78 3.61
C PHE A 153 16.95 -3.31 3.42
N ASP A 154 17.87 -4.27 3.41
CA ASP A 154 19.27 -4.06 3.05
C ASP A 154 19.54 -4.72 1.69
N PRO A 155 19.93 -3.95 0.66
CA PRO A 155 20.19 -4.52 -0.66
C PRO A 155 21.45 -5.39 -0.72
N ASN A 156 22.32 -5.34 0.29
CA ASN A 156 23.61 -6.04 0.31
C ASN A 156 23.60 -7.30 1.20
N THR A 157 22.54 -7.56 1.96
CA THR A 157 22.41 -8.79 2.75
C THR A 157 20.97 -9.30 2.76
N SER A 158 20.82 -10.60 2.56
CA SER A 158 19.55 -11.30 2.70
C SER A 158 19.14 -11.53 4.16
N THR A 159 20.02 -11.23 5.11
CA THR A 159 19.79 -11.40 6.55
C THR A 159 20.27 -10.16 7.31
N PRO A 160 19.54 -9.04 7.23
CA PRO A 160 19.84 -7.84 8.02
C PRO A 160 19.84 -8.14 9.52
N THR A 161 20.72 -7.50 10.26
CA THR A 161 20.77 -7.64 11.74
C THR A 161 19.61 -6.91 12.41
N ASP A 162 19.14 -5.82 11.81
CA ASP A 162 17.93 -5.13 12.20
C ASP A 162 16.72 -5.75 11.49
N THR A 163 15.79 -6.29 12.29
CA THR A 163 14.56 -6.95 11.81
C THR A 163 13.31 -6.13 12.12
N THR A 164 13.48 -4.88 12.52
CA THR A 164 12.37 -3.94 12.75
C THR A 164 11.72 -3.53 11.43
N TYR A 165 10.53 -2.92 11.51
CA TYR A 165 9.76 -2.51 10.33
C TYR A 165 10.48 -1.43 9.52
N ASN A 166 10.27 -1.41 8.20
CA ASN A 166 10.80 -0.36 7.33
C ASN A 166 10.26 1.03 7.69
N MET A 167 9.04 1.10 8.22
CA MET A 167 8.49 2.30 8.83
C MET A 167 8.13 2.09 10.29
N LEU A 168 8.65 2.97 11.16
CA LEU A 168 8.55 2.85 12.61
C LEU A 168 8.11 4.17 13.21
N THR A 169 7.20 4.08 14.17
CA THR A 169 6.91 5.17 15.09
C THR A 169 8.08 5.38 16.05
N ALA A 170 8.14 6.54 16.71
CA ALA A 170 9.09 6.82 17.78
C ALA A 170 9.08 5.80 18.94
N SER A 171 8.00 5.01 19.07
CA SER A 171 7.88 3.93 20.07
C SER A 171 8.40 2.57 19.60
N GLY A 172 9.01 2.50 18.41
CA GLY A 172 9.50 1.26 17.79
C GLY A 172 8.38 0.32 17.30
N LYS A 173 7.14 0.82 17.22
CA LYS A 173 6.00 0.09 16.61
C LYS A 173 5.89 0.44 15.13
N ASN A 174 5.36 -0.48 14.34
CA ASN A 174 5.05 -0.24 12.93
C ASN A 174 4.28 1.08 12.76
N ALA A 175 4.71 1.91 11.81
CA ALA A 175 3.97 3.12 11.47
C ALA A 175 2.57 2.75 10.94
N PRO A 176 1.51 3.50 11.31
CA PRO A 176 0.20 3.31 10.70
C PRO A 176 0.29 3.51 9.20
N ALA A 177 -0.48 2.72 8.44
CA ALA A 177 -0.53 2.91 7.00
C ALA A 177 -1.09 4.33 6.70
N PRO A 178 -0.49 5.08 5.76
CA PRO A 178 -0.89 6.47 5.49
C PRO A 178 -2.38 6.64 5.14
N TRP A 179 -2.99 5.58 4.60
CA TRP A 179 -4.38 5.57 4.15
C TRP A 179 -5.41 5.17 5.19
N VAL A 180 -5.01 4.87 6.44
CA VAL A 180 -5.92 4.47 7.52
C VAL A 180 -7.10 5.44 7.70
N PRO A 181 -6.95 6.78 7.64
CA PRO A 181 -8.08 7.69 7.75
C PRO A 181 -9.13 7.49 6.64
N TYR A 182 -8.68 7.27 5.40
CA TYR A 182 -9.57 7.06 4.25
C TYR A 182 -10.30 5.72 4.34
N THR A 183 -9.61 4.63 4.68
CA THR A 183 -10.26 3.31 4.79
C THR A 183 -11.21 3.24 5.97
N ARG A 184 -10.96 3.96 7.07
CA ARG A 184 -11.92 4.13 8.18
C ARG A 184 -13.18 4.91 7.77
N ALA A 185 -13.04 5.85 6.84
CA ALA A 185 -14.17 6.53 6.20
C ALA A 185 -14.91 5.65 5.17
N GLY A 186 -14.48 4.40 4.99
CA GLY A 186 -15.01 3.43 4.03
C GLY A 186 -14.34 3.47 2.65
N CYS A 187 -13.49 4.47 2.39
CA CYS A 187 -12.96 4.72 1.06
C CYS A 187 -11.97 3.65 0.61
N ASN A 188 -12.06 3.29 -0.68
CA ASN A 188 -11.00 2.54 -1.34
C ASN A 188 -9.79 3.45 -1.58
N VAL A 189 -8.59 2.90 -1.40
CA VAL A 189 -7.34 3.62 -1.67
C VAL A 189 -6.46 2.80 -2.59
N GLY A 190 -5.91 3.46 -3.60
CA GLY A 190 -4.91 2.92 -4.52
C GLY A 190 -3.76 3.90 -4.67
N SER A 191 -2.57 3.37 -4.94
CA SER A 191 -1.36 4.16 -5.15
C SER A 191 -0.52 3.51 -6.24
N VAL A 192 0.21 4.34 -7.00
CA VAL A 192 1.12 3.91 -8.07
C VAL A 192 2.38 4.75 -7.97
N ALA A 193 3.54 4.14 -8.21
CA ALA A 193 4.85 4.81 -8.23
C ALA A 193 5.14 5.62 -6.95
N THR A 194 4.79 5.04 -5.79
CA THR A 194 4.99 5.66 -4.49
C THR A 194 6.17 5.05 -3.73
N ALA A 195 6.56 5.67 -2.62
CA ALA A 195 7.50 5.09 -1.67
C ALA A 195 6.73 4.31 -0.60
N ASN A 196 7.22 3.10 -0.29
CA ASN A 196 6.62 2.08 0.58
C ASN A 196 5.28 1.46 0.13
#